data_AF-A0A949X2Q6-F1
#
_entry.id   AF-A0A949X2Q6-F1
#
_cell.length_a   1.000
_cell.length_b   1.000
_cell.length_c   1.000
_cell.angle_alpha   90.00
_cell.angle_beta   90.00
_cell.angle_gamma   90.00
#
_symmetry.space_group_name_H-M   'P 1'
#
loop_
_entity.id
_entity.type
_entity.pdbx_description
1 polymer ?
#
loop_
_entity_poly.entity_id
_entity_poly.type
_entity_poly.pdbx_seq_one_letter_code
_entity_poly.pdbx_strand_id
1 'polypeptide(L)'
;MRPRSPALAGLLLFAGLVLNVPAAAQGDAKRGAYLAKAGGCVGCHTEERNGATPFAGGRALKTPFGTFYGPNITPHATAGIGAWKEHDFIRAMREGRRPDGAHYFPAFPYPSFTRIVDADLKDLFAFLRSLPPSSQASREHELPFPFGYRFLLWGWKWLFFSPGPFAPDPSRDARLNRGAYLVDALGHCGE
;
A
#
# COMPACT_ATOMS: atom_id res chain seq x y z
N MET A 1 75.38 -19.20 -24.66
CA MET A 1 75.04 -18.81 -23.27
C MET A 1 74.47 -17.40 -23.30
N ARG A 2 73.16 -17.23 -23.12
CA ARG A 2 72.48 -15.93 -22.98
C ARG A 2 71.79 -15.92 -21.60
N PRO A 3 71.99 -14.90 -20.75
CA PRO A 3 71.42 -14.88 -19.41
C PRO A 3 69.93 -14.54 -19.45
N ARG A 4 69.14 -15.21 -18.61
CA ARG A 4 67.70 -14.98 -18.41
C ARG A 4 67.52 -13.86 -17.38
N SER A 5 66.86 -12.77 -17.77
CA SER A 5 66.37 -11.74 -16.85
C SER A 5 65.12 -12.25 -16.11
N PRO A 6 64.95 -12.00 -14.80
CA PRO A 6 63.71 -12.30 -14.10
C PRO A 6 62.71 -11.15 -14.30
N ALA A 7 61.50 -11.48 -14.75
CA ALA A 7 60.38 -10.55 -14.82
C ALA A 7 59.84 -10.29 -13.41
N LEU A 8 59.80 -9.03 -12.97
CA LEU A 8 59.08 -8.61 -11.77
C LEU A 8 57.57 -8.73 -12.01
N ALA A 9 56.91 -9.58 -11.23
CA ALA A 9 55.46 -9.62 -11.12
C ALA A 9 54.98 -8.46 -10.24
N GLY A 10 54.39 -7.42 -10.85
CA GLY A 10 53.72 -6.34 -10.13
C GLY A 10 52.36 -6.81 -9.62
N LEU A 11 52.21 -6.92 -8.29
CA LEU A 11 50.95 -7.20 -7.63
C LEU A 11 50.12 -5.91 -7.60
N LEU A 12 49.17 -5.76 -8.53
CA LEU A 12 48.19 -4.67 -8.51
C LEU A 12 47.13 -4.97 -7.45
N LEU A 13 47.25 -4.33 -6.29
CA LEU A 13 46.21 -4.27 -5.26
C LEU A 13 45.04 -3.42 -5.79
N PHE A 14 44.00 -4.08 -6.28
CA PHE A 14 42.70 -3.43 -6.52
C PHE A 14 42.05 -3.16 -5.16
N ALA A 15 42.19 -1.92 -4.67
CA ALA A 15 41.37 -1.41 -3.57
C ALA A 15 39.92 -1.30 -4.07
N GLY A 16 39.08 -2.27 -3.70
CA GLY A 16 37.66 -2.25 -4.00
C GLY A 16 36.99 -1.06 -3.29
N LEU A 17 36.51 -0.10 -4.06
CA LEU A 17 35.66 0.98 -3.58
C LEU A 17 34.30 0.37 -3.19
N VAL A 18 34.10 0.10 -1.91
CA VAL A 18 32.80 -0.34 -1.38
C VAL A 18 31.88 0.87 -1.39
N LEU A 19 31.09 1.01 -2.45
CA LEU A 19 30.01 1.98 -2.50
C LEU A 19 28.96 1.55 -1.47
N ASN A 20 28.91 2.27 -0.35
CA ASN A 20 27.80 2.20 0.61
C ASN A 20 26.57 2.81 -0.06
N VAL A 21 25.82 1.99 -0.80
CA VAL A 21 24.47 2.33 -1.24
C VAL A 21 23.62 2.42 0.02
N PRO A 22 23.07 3.59 0.40
CA PRO A 22 22.19 3.65 1.54
C PRO A 22 21.01 2.72 1.26
N ALA A 23 20.79 1.74 2.13
CA ALA A 23 19.57 0.95 2.09
C ALA A 23 18.41 1.94 2.09
N ALA A 24 17.55 1.89 1.05
CA ALA A 24 16.32 2.66 1.04
C ALA A 24 15.64 2.42 2.39
N ALA A 25 15.46 3.48 3.18
CA ALA A 25 14.97 3.34 4.55
C ALA A 25 13.69 2.49 4.52
N GLN A 26 13.76 1.28 5.06
CA GLN A 26 12.60 0.44 5.30
C GLN A 26 11.60 1.26 6.12
N GLY A 27 10.33 1.34 5.70
CA GLY A 27 9.31 2.08 6.43
C GLY A 27 9.24 1.68 7.92
N ASP A 28 8.80 2.59 8.78
CA ASP A 28 8.61 2.35 10.21
C ASP A 28 7.26 1.64 10.46
N ALA A 29 7.34 0.34 10.75
CA ALA A 29 6.15 -0.47 11.05
C ALA A 29 5.35 0.02 12.28
N LYS A 30 5.98 0.70 13.25
CA LYS A 30 5.24 1.27 14.40
C LYS A 30 4.38 2.45 13.96
N ARG A 31 4.94 3.33 13.13
CA ARG A 31 4.19 4.42 12.50
C ARG A 31 3.11 3.87 11.56
N GLY A 32 3.43 2.82 10.80
CA GLY A 32 2.47 2.10 9.96
C GLY A 32 1.29 1.54 10.75
N ALA A 33 1.52 0.95 11.93
CA ALA A 33 0.45 0.47 12.80
C ALA A 33 -0.48 1.60 13.27
N TYR A 34 0.09 2.77 13.60
CA TYR A 34 -0.68 3.96 13.94
C TYR A 34 -1.55 4.42 12.76
N LEU A 35 -0.98 4.49 11.56
CA LEU A 35 -1.68 4.89 10.35
C LEU A 35 -2.78 3.89 9.95
N ALA A 36 -2.53 2.59 10.08
CA ALA A 36 -3.52 1.55 9.78
C ALA A 36 -4.71 1.60 10.74
N LYS A 37 -4.47 2.00 12.00
CA LYS A 37 -5.53 2.29 12.96
C LYS A 37 -6.28 3.57 12.61
N ALA A 38 -5.57 4.64 12.26
CA ALA A 38 -6.18 5.92 11.90
C ALA A 38 -7.01 5.84 10.61
N GLY A 39 -6.55 5.07 9.62
CA GLY A 39 -7.25 4.82 8.37
C GLY A 39 -8.27 3.66 8.41
N GLY A 40 -8.56 3.13 9.61
CA GLY A 40 -9.63 2.15 9.80
C GLY A 40 -9.43 0.79 9.10
N CYS A 41 -8.21 0.44 8.67
CA CYS A 41 -7.95 -0.72 7.80
C CYS A 41 -8.50 -2.02 8.40
N VAL A 42 -8.30 -2.25 9.70
CA VAL A 42 -8.76 -3.47 10.38
C VAL A 42 -10.28 -3.66 10.31
N GLY A 43 -11.05 -2.56 10.25
CA GLY A 43 -12.52 -2.61 10.24
C GLY A 43 -13.11 -3.15 8.94
N CYS A 44 -12.41 -2.95 7.82
CA CYS A 44 -12.76 -3.53 6.52
C CYS A 44 -12.02 -4.84 6.25
N HIS A 45 -10.83 -5.04 6.81
CA HIS A 45 -10.01 -6.21 6.53
C HIS A 45 -10.10 -7.30 7.60
N THR A 46 -11.16 -7.35 8.41
CA THR A 46 -11.39 -8.41 9.41
C THR A 46 -12.85 -8.79 9.48
N GLU A 47 -13.17 -10.08 9.48
CA GLU A 47 -14.53 -10.58 9.62
C GLU A 47 -15.14 -10.30 10.99
N GLU A 48 -16.47 -10.18 11.05
CA GLU A 48 -17.25 -10.06 12.29
C GLU A 48 -17.55 -11.41 12.96
N ARG A 49 -16.60 -12.34 12.94
CA ARG A 49 -16.74 -13.60 13.67
C ARG A 49 -15.76 -13.65 14.84
N ASN A 50 -16.15 -14.32 15.91
CA ASN A 50 -15.28 -14.53 17.05
C ASN A 50 -14.01 -15.29 16.61
N GLY A 51 -12.85 -14.77 17.00
CA GLY A 51 -11.55 -15.35 16.62
C GLY A 51 -11.14 -15.09 15.17
N ALA A 52 -11.78 -14.17 14.45
CA ALA A 52 -11.31 -13.75 13.13
C ALA A 52 -9.85 -13.28 13.19
N THR A 53 -9.04 -13.68 12.20
CA THR A 53 -7.66 -13.23 12.09
C THR A 53 -7.65 -11.77 11.61
N PRO A 54 -7.04 -10.84 12.36
CA PRO A 54 -6.96 -9.44 11.94
C PRO A 54 -6.32 -9.30 10.56
N PHE A 55 -6.85 -8.40 9.74
CA PHE A 55 -6.35 -8.10 8.37
C PHE A 55 -6.50 -9.24 7.34
N ALA A 56 -7.09 -10.38 7.71
CA ALA A 56 -7.30 -11.53 6.82
C ALA A 56 -8.52 -11.40 5.88
N GLY A 57 -9.19 -10.25 5.86
CA GLY A 57 -10.31 -9.93 4.97
C GLY A 57 -11.65 -10.44 5.47
N GLY A 58 -12.58 -10.64 4.53
CA GLY A 58 -13.87 -11.31 4.69
C GLY A 58 -15.01 -10.44 5.24
N ARG A 59 -14.74 -9.21 5.70
CA ARG A 59 -15.78 -8.27 6.14
C ARG A 59 -16.77 -8.00 5.01
N ALA A 60 -18.06 -8.29 5.23
CA ALA A 60 -19.12 -7.89 4.32
C ALA A 60 -19.47 -6.40 4.51
N LEU A 61 -19.51 -5.64 3.42
CA LEU A 61 -19.96 -4.26 3.35
C LEU A 61 -21.15 -4.20 2.40
N LYS A 62 -22.36 -4.15 2.98
CA LYS A 62 -23.60 -4.07 2.22
C LYS A 62 -23.83 -2.64 1.74
N THR A 63 -24.05 -2.48 0.45
CA THR A 63 -24.33 -1.18 -0.19
C THR A 63 -25.55 -1.30 -1.11
N PRO A 64 -26.12 -0.17 -1.57
CA PRO A 64 -27.14 -0.19 -2.63
C PRO A 64 -26.66 -0.82 -3.95
N PHE A 65 -25.35 -0.95 -4.15
CA PHE A 65 -24.73 -1.51 -5.35
C PHE A 65 -24.32 -2.98 -5.19
N GLY A 66 -24.74 -3.65 -4.11
CA GLY A 66 -24.36 -5.02 -3.77
C GLY A 66 -23.44 -5.11 -2.55
N THR A 67 -22.87 -6.29 -2.35
CA THR A 67 -22.00 -6.57 -1.19
C THR A 67 -20.53 -6.58 -1.61
N PHE A 68 -19.75 -5.68 -1.04
CA PHE A 68 -18.30 -5.72 -1.12
C PHE A 68 -17.74 -6.57 0.02
N TYR A 69 -16.58 -7.17 -0.21
CA TYR A 69 -15.86 -7.94 0.79
C TYR A 69 -14.43 -7.41 0.90
N GLY A 70 -13.99 -7.09 2.12
CA GLY A 70 -12.60 -6.69 2.33
C GLY A 70 -11.66 -7.85 1.99
N PRO A 71 -10.60 -7.65 1.19
CA PRO A 71 -9.66 -8.72 0.88
C PRO A 71 -8.71 -8.98 2.05
N ASN A 72 -8.02 -10.11 2.01
CA ASN A 72 -6.89 -10.39 2.90
C ASN A 72 -5.69 -9.51 2.51
N ILE A 73 -5.19 -8.72 3.45
CA ILE A 73 -4.02 -7.84 3.26
C ILE A 73 -2.83 -8.22 4.15
N THR A 74 -2.84 -9.44 4.70
CA THR A 74 -1.67 -10.03 5.38
C THR A 74 -0.56 -10.37 4.36
N PRO A 75 0.69 -10.62 4.79
CA PRO A 75 1.79 -10.91 3.86
C PRO A 75 1.78 -12.35 3.34
N HIS A 76 0.65 -13.06 3.43
CA HIS A 76 0.53 -14.40 2.85
C HIS A 76 0.73 -14.36 1.33
N ALA A 77 1.56 -15.26 0.80
CA ALA A 77 2.08 -15.21 -0.57
C ALA A 77 1.00 -15.19 -1.66
N THR A 78 -0.07 -15.99 -1.51
CA THR A 78 -1.13 -16.16 -2.52
C THR A 78 -2.48 -15.62 -2.06
N ALA A 79 -2.88 -15.93 -0.83
CA ALA A 79 -4.16 -15.48 -0.26
C ALA A 79 -4.20 -13.99 0.11
N GLY A 80 -3.05 -13.37 0.41
CA GLY A 80 -2.93 -11.96 0.80
C GLY A 80 -2.07 -11.14 -0.18
N ILE A 81 -1.42 -10.09 0.32
CA ILE A 81 -0.54 -9.21 -0.49
C ILE A 81 0.93 -9.63 -0.43
N GLY A 82 1.22 -10.89 -0.10
CA GLY A 82 2.56 -11.41 0.09
C GLY A 82 3.49 -11.26 -1.13
N ALA A 83 2.94 -11.36 -2.33
CA ALA A 83 3.65 -11.19 -3.60
C ALA A 83 3.76 -9.73 -4.09
N TRP A 84 3.08 -8.79 -3.44
CA TRP A 84 3.08 -7.38 -3.87
C TRP A 84 4.41 -6.72 -3.54
N LYS A 85 4.87 -5.85 -4.45
CA LYS A 85 5.97 -4.93 -4.18
C LYS A 85 5.42 -3.64 -3.57
N GLU A 86 6.29 -2.84 -2.94
CA GLU A 86 5.89 -1.55 -2.36
C GLU A 86 5.18 -0.64 -3.38
N HIS A 87 5.65 -0.60 -4.63
CA HIS A 87 5.01 0.19 -5.68
C HIS A 87 3.60 -0.30 -6.04
N ASP A 88 3.31 -1.60 -5.89
CA ASP A 88 1.97 -2.14 -6.13
C ASP A 88 1.01 -1.66 -5.05
N PHE A 89 1.45 -1.68 -3.79
CA PHE A 89 0.70 -1.14 -2.67
C PHE A 89 0.46 0.37 -2.82
N ILE A 90 1.51 1.13 -3.11
CA ILE A 90 1.40 2.59 -3.32
C ILE A 90 0.44 2.88 -4.46
N ARG A 91 0.55 2.18 -5.60
CA ARG A 91 -0.36 2.35 -6.75
C ARG A 91 -1.81 1.99 -6.41
N ALA A 92 -2.03 0.95 -5.60
CA ALA A 92 -3.38 0.61 -5.13
C ALA A 92 -3.97 1.76 -4.29
N MET A 93 -3.22 2.28 -3.31
CA MET A 93 -3.66 3.37 -2.43
C MET A 93 -3.82 4.70 -3.16
N ARG A 94 -2.89 5.01 -4.09
CA ARG A 94 -2.83 6.28 -4.83
C ARG A 94 -3.81 6.36 -5.98
N GLU A 95 -4.00 5.26 -6.71
CA GLU A 95 -4.68 5.28 -7.99
C GLU A 95 -5.86 4.32 -8.03
N GLY A 96 -6.09 3.52 -6.99
CA GLY A 96 -7.11 2.48 -7.00
C GLY A 96 -6.88 1.47 -8.12
N ARG A 97 -5.63 1.05 -8.36
CA ARG A 97 -5.27 0.06 -9.38
C ARG A 97 -4.63 -1.18 -8.78
N ARG A 98 -5.10 -2.34 -9.23
CA ARG A 98 -4.53 -3.66 -8.90
C ARG A 98 -3.17 -3.85 -9.55
N PRO A 99 -2.34 -4.79 -9.06
CA PRO A 99 -1.09 -5.17 -9.72
C PRO A 99 -1.26 -5.58 -11.19
N ASP A 100 -2.38 -6.23 -11.52
CA ASP A 100 -2.78 -6.65 -12.88
C ASP A 100 -3.33 -5.51 -13.75
N GLY A 101 -3.42 -4.28 -13.22
CA GLY A 101 -3.89 -3.10 -13.92
C GLY A 101 -5.39 -2.82 -13.82
N ALA A 102 -6.19 -3.76 -13.32
CA ALA A 102 -7.63 -3.56 -13.17
C ALA A 102 -7.96 -2.50 -12.11
N HIS A 103 -9.08 -1.81 -12.30
CA HIS A 103 -9.54 -0.76 -11.39
C HIS A 103 -10.22 -1.35 -10.14
N TYR A 104 -9.89 -0.82 -8.97
CA TYR A 104 -10.64 -1.04 -7.73
C TYR A 104 -11.90 -0.19 -7.70
N PHE A 105 -12.97 -0.76 -7.13
CA PHE A 105 -14.19 -0.03 -6.80
C PHE A 105 -13.90 0.99 -5.69
N PRO A 106 -14.56 2.17 -5.70
CA PRO A 106 -14.33 3.22 -4.69
C PRO A 106 -14.77 2.82 -3.27
N ALA A 107 -15.42 1.67 -3.08
CA ALA A 107 -15.58 1.05 -1.76
C ALA A 107 -14.23 0.77 -1.07
N PHE A 108 -13.14 0.66 -1.86
CA PHE A 108 -11.79 0.90 -1.36
C PHE A 108 -11.52 2.40 -1.47
N PRO A 109 -11.35 3.15 -0.35
CA PRO A 109 -11.36 4.61 -0.34
C PRO A 109 -10.03 5.22 -0.85
N TYR A 110 -9.57 4.78 -2.02
CA TYR A 110 -8.46 5.40 -2.74
C TYR A 110 -8.72 6.87 -3.16
N PRO A 111 -9.97 7.36 -3.34
CA PRO A 111 -10.21 8.79 -3.54
C PRO A 111 -9.70 9.66 -2.38
N SER A 112 -9.82 9.19 -1.13
CA SER A 112 -9.17 9.82 0.03
C SER A 112 -7.71 9.37 0.22
N PHE A 113 -7.43 8.07 0.15
CA PHE A 113 -6.08 7.55 0.41
C PHE A 113 -5.02 8.05 -0.58
N THR A 114 -5.44 8.53 -1.75
CA THR A 114 -4.54 9.26 -2.66
C THR A 114 -3.88 10.47 -2.00
N ARG A 115 -4.40 10.98 -0.88
CA ARG A 115 -3.84 12.11 -0.13
C ARG A 115 -2.78 11.70 0.91
N ILE A 116 -2.67 10.42 1.26
CA ILE A 116 -1.63 9.95 2.20
C ILE A 116 -0.25 10.25 1.61
N VAL A 117 0.68 10.77 2.39
CA VAL A 117 2.03 11.09 1.88
C VAL A 117 2.87 9.83 1.69
N ASP A 118 3.87 9.87 0.79
CA ASP A 118 4.63 8.66 0.41
C ASP A 118 5.34 7.99 1.59
N ALA A 119 5.87 8.78 2.53
CA ALA A 119 6.50 8.23 3.73
C ALA A 119 5.52 7.39 4.56
N ASP A 120 4.30 7.91 4.78
CA ASP A 120 3.27 7.20 5.53
C ASP A 120 2.76 5.95 4.77
N LEU A 121 2.73 5.96 3.43
CA LEU A 121 2.41 4.76 2.64
C LEU A 121 3.49 3.67 2.78
N LYS A 122 4.76 4.04 2.83
CA LYS A 122 5.87 3.10 3.06
C LYS A 122 5.80 2.50 4.46
N ASP A 123 5.51 3.33 5.47
CA ASP A 123 5.32 2.90 6.85
C ASP A 123 4.12 1.93 6.97
N LEU A 124 2.99 2.26 6.34
CA LEU A 124 1.82 1.38 6.24
C LEU A 124 2.18 0.03 5.62
N PHE A 125 2.90 0.03 4.49
CA PHE A 125 3.32 -1.20 3.84
C PHE A 125 4.24 -2.02 4.75
N ALA A 126 5.22 -1.39 5.40
CA ALA A 126 6.11 -2.05 6.35
C ALA A 126 5.35 -2.71 7.51
N PHE A 127 4.33 -2.03 8.04
CA PHE A 127 3.44 -2.62 9.05
C PHE A 127 2.70 -3.86 8.51
N LEU A 128 2.05 -3.77 7.36
CA LEU A 128 1.34 -4.91 6.77
C LEU A 128 2.28 -6.09 6.49
N ARG A 129 3.54 -5.82 6.11
CA ARG A 129 4.57 -6.85 5.93
C ARG A 129 5.01 -7.53 7.23
N SER A 130 4.83 -6.89 8.37
CA SER A 130 5.18 -7.43 9.70
C SER A 130 4.08 -8.31 10.31
N LEU A 131 2.87 -8.29 9.75
CA LEU A 131 1.75 -9.06 10.29
C LEU A 131 1.97 -10.58 10.12
N PRO A 132 1.40 -11.41 11.00
CA PRO A 132 1.33 -12.85 10.75
C PRO A 132 0.59 -13.13 9.44
N PRO A 133 1.12 -14.00 8.55
CA PRO A 133 0.42 -14.37 7.33
C PRO A 133 -0.81 -15.23 7.63
N SER A 134 -1.91 -14.98 6.92
CA SER A 134 -3.11 -15.82 6.98
C SER A 134 -3.43 -16.42 5.61
N SER A 135 -3.68 -17.72 5.57
CA SER A 135 -4.06 -18.45 4.35
C SER A 135 -5.53 -18.28 3.95
N GLN A 136 -6.30 -17.47 4.69
CA GLN A 136 -7.69 -17.18 4.38
C GLN A 136 -7.81 -16.52 3.00
N ALA A 137 -8.53 -17.17 2.08
CA ALA A 137 -8.75 -16.63 0.75
C ALA A 137 -9.65 -15.39 0.79
N SER A 138 -9.34 -14.39 -0.06
CA SER A 138 -10.24 -13.26 -0.28
C SER A 138 -11.51 -13.72 -1.01
N ARG A 139 -12.65 -13.12 -0.64
CA ARG A 139 -13.95 -13.39 -1.28
C ARG A 139 -14.21 -12.38 -2.40
N GLU A 140 -14.74 -12.86 -3.52
CA GLU A 140 -15.22 -11.99 -4.61
C GLU A 140 -16.43 -11.16 -4.17
N HIS A 141 -16.60 -9.98 -4.76
CA HIS A 141 -17.76 -9.14 -4.48
C HIS A 141 -19.04 -9.70 -5.11
N GLU A 142 -20.16 -9.47 -4.45
CA GLU A 142 -21.49 -9.85 -4.94
C GLU A 142 -22.20 -8.60 -5.44
N LEU A 143 -21.92 -8.23 -6.69
CA LEU A 143 -22.44 -7.02 -7.31
C LEU A 143 -23.40 -7.39 -8.46
N PRO A 144 -24.63 -6.85 -8.49
CA PRO A 144 -25.53 -7.07 -9.60
C PRO A 144 -25.01 -6.35 -10.85
N PHE A 145 -25.45 -6.82 -12.02
CA PHE A 145 -25.22 -6.11 -13.27
C PHE A 145 -25.82 -4.69 -13.22
N PRO A 146 -25.16 -3.65 -13.74
CA PRO A 146 -23.83 -3.65 -14.39
C PRO A 146 -22.66 -3.33 -13.44
N PHE A 147 -22.90 -3.21 -12.14
CA PHE A 147 -21.95 -2.68 -11.15
C PHE A 147 -20.72 -3.55 -10.93
N GLY A 148 -20.73 -4.82 -11.35
CA GLY A 148 -19.56 -5.70 -11.34
C GLY A 148 -18.49 -5.37 -12.40
N TYR A 149 -18.80 -4.56 -13.40
CA TYR A 149 -17.90 -4.29 -14.52
C TYR A 149 -16.85 -3.22 -14.20
N ARG A 150 -15.64 -3.67 -13.86
CA ARG A 150 -14.51 -2.80 -13.50
C ARG A 150 -14.09 -1.81 -14.60
N PHE A 151 -14.38 -2.06 -15.87
CA PHE A 151 -14.04 -1.11 -16.93
C PHE A 151 -14.84 0.20 -16.84
N LEU A 152 -16.05 0.17 -16.27
CA LEU A 152 -16.87 1.37 -16.06
C LEU A 152 -16.18 2.36 -15.11
N LEU A 153 -15.33 1.86 -14.21
CA LEU A 153 -14.57 2.69 -13.28
C LEU A 153 -13.53 3.56 -13.96
N TRP A 154 -13.10 3.22 -15.18
CA TRP A 154 -12.21 4.10 -15.93
C TRP A 154 -12.89 5.44 -16.23
N GLY A 155 -14.13 5.40 -16.73
CA GLY A 155 -14.92 6.61 -17.01
C GLY A 155 -15.30 7.37 -15.74
N TRP A 156 -15.69 6.64 -14.68
CA TRP A 156 -15.97 7.25 -13.37
C TRP A 156 -14.75 7.98 -12.81
N LYS A 157 -13.55 7.38 -12.84
CA LYS A 157 -12.32 8.02 -12.37
C LYS A 157 -11.99 9.28 -13.15
N TRP A 158 -12.18 9.26 -14.47
CA TRP A 158 -11.93 10.44 -15.30
C TRP A 158 -12.79 11.64 -14.90
N LEU A 159 -14.00 11.41 -14.39
CA LEU A 159 -14.92 12.47 -13.94
C LEU A 159 -14.75 12.86 -12.47
N PHE A 160 -14.43 11.91 -11.58
CA PHE A 160 -14.60 12.08 -10.14
C PHE A 160 -13.33 11.86 -9.31
N PHE A 161 -12.22 11.43 -9.91
CA PHE A 161 -11.00 11.12 -9.17
C PHE A 161 -9.88 12.14 -9.42
N SER A 162 -9.44 12.81 -8.35
CA SER A 162 -8.36 13.79 -8.34
C SER A 162 -7.16 13.27 -7.53
N PRO A 163 -6.17 12.62 -8.17
CA PRO A 163 -5.03 12.04 -7.48
C PRO A 163 -4.08 13.11 -6.93
N GLY A 164 -3.39 12.78 -5.84
CA GLY A 164 -2.23 13.56 -5.37
C GLY A 164 -2.16 13.65 -3.84
N PRO A 165 -0.94 13.78 -3.28
CA PRO A 165 -0.74 13.87 -1.84
C PRO A 165 -1.40 15.11 -1.23
N PHE A 166 -1.69 15.01 0.06
CA PHE A 166 -2.03 16.16 0.88
C PHE A 166 -0.91 17.19 0.83
N ALA A 167 -1.28 18.44 0.57
CA ALA A 167 -0.39 19.58 0.59
C ALA A 167 -0.79 20.47 1.79
N PRO A 168 0.09 20.66 2.79
CA PRO A 168 -0.19 21.55 3.91
C PRO A 168 -0.45 22.99 3.44
N ASP A 169 -1.43 23.66 4.03
CA ASP A 169 -1.69 25.07 3.81
C ASP A 169 -0.68 25.90 4.64
N PRO A 170 0.21 26.68 4.00
CA PRO A 170 1.23 27.46 4.70
C PRO A 170 0.66 28.58 5.57
N SER A 171 -0.61 28.96 5.37
CA SER A 171 -1.30 29.95 6.20
C SER A 171 -1.86 29.38 7.51
N ARG A 172 -1.81 28.06 7.69
CA ARG A 172 -2.35 27.34 8.86
C ARG A 172 -1.24 26.79 9.72
N ASP A 173 -1.51 26.68 11.03
CA ASP A 173 -0.57 26.04 11.94
C ASP A 173 -0.44 24.53 11.67
N ALA A 174 0.61 23.93 12.25
CA ALA A 174 0.90 22.51 12.08
C ALA A 174 -0.19 21.59 12.65
N ARG A 175 -0.93 22.02 13.68
CA ARG A 175 -1.99 21.21 14.31
C ARG A 175 -3.21 21.13 13.41
N LEU A 176 -3.59 22.25 12.78
CA LEU A 176 -4.68 22.30 11.81
C LEU A 176 -4.35 21.50 10.56
N ASN A 177 -3.15 21.66 10.00
CA ASN A 177 -2.70 20.87 8.85
C ASN A 177 -2.68 19.36 9.17
N ARG A 178 -2.26 18.97 10.38
CA ARG A 178 -2.33 17.59 10.83
C ARG A 178 -3.77 17.08 10.97
N GLY A 179 -4.68 17.93 11.49
CA GLY A 179 -6.10 17.60 11.59
C GLY A 179 -6.73 17.36 10.22
N ALA A 180 -6.51 18.29 9.28
CA ALA A 180 -6.96 18.16 7.89
C ALA A 180 -6.41 16.88 7.26
N TYR A 181 -5.11 16.60 7.41
CA TYR A 181 -4.52 15.35 6.92
C TYR A 181 -5.21 14.09 7.47
N LEU A 182 -5.49 14.05 8.78
CA LEU A 182 -6.15 12.89 9.38
C LEU A 182 -7.59 12.72 8.88
N VAL A 183 -8.32 13.82 8.64
CA VAL A 183 -9.72 13.78 8.19
C VAL A 183 -9.81 13.45 6.69
N ASP A 184 -9.00 14.13 5.87
CA ASP A 184 -9.11 14.10 4.42
C ASP A 184 -8.38 12.90 3.80
N ALA A 185 -7.25 12.48 4.40
CA ALA A 185 -6.42 11.41 3.86
C ALA A 185 -6.67 10.06 4.53
N LEU A 186 -6.82 10.01 5.85
CA LEU A 186 -6.93 8.74 6.59
C LEU A 186 -8.38 8.41 6.95
N GLY A 187 -9.12 9.38 7.49
CA GLY A 187 -10.50 9.20 7.96
C GLY A 187 -11.53 9.16 6.85
N HIS A 188 -11.14 9.50 5.61
CA HIS A 188 -11.99 9.49 4.41
C HIS A 188 -13.39 10.10 4.65
N CYS A 189 -13.43 11.17 5.46
CA CYS A 189 -14.68 11.83 5.87
C CYS A 189 -15.20 12.83 4.84
N GLY A 190 -14.38 13.16 3.83
CA GLY A 190 -14.73 14.08 2.74
C GLY A 190 -15.23 13.38 1.47
N GLU A 191 -15.50 12.06 1.54
CA GLU A 191 -16.12 11.28 0.46
C GLU A 191 -17.65 11.46 0.42
#